data_AF-A0A553K8V4-F1
#
_entry.id   AF-A0A553K8V4-F1
#
_cell.length_a   1.000
_cell.length_b   1.000
_cell.length_c   1.000
_cell.angle_alpha   90.00
_cell.angle_beta   90.00
_cell.angle_gamma   90.00
#
_symmetry.space_group_name_H-M   'P 1'
#
loop_
_entity.id
_entity.type
_entity.pdbx_description
1 polymer ?
#
loop_
_entity_poly.entity_id
_entity_poly.type
_entity_poly.pdbx_seq_one_letter_code
_entity_poly.pdbx_strand_id
1 'polypeptide(L)'
;AGTIVDTLDKRKVMILADLLRGILITLLFILSCIKLVNLWCLVAITFLSSSIAQLFEPAKQSSVPLFIHSEELLNANSLLSSWQQGARLAAPVIGGLLMVTWPPYYLFLVDAITFFISALMIYYMNFDSKNKKSEK
;
A
#
# COMPACT_ATOMS: atom_id res chain seq x y z
N ALA A 1 -3.92 21.43 -7.47
CA ALA A 1 -3.03 20.29 -7.78
C ALA A 1 -3.80 19.15 -8.46
N GLY A 2 -4.59 19.48 -9.51
CA GLY A 2 -5.62 18.60 -10.07
C GLY A 2 -5.49 18.42 -11.58
N THR A 3 -4.28 18.27 -12.10
CA THR A 3 -4.07 18.14 -13.57
C THR A 3 -2.95 17.20 -13.95
N ILE A 4 -2.07 16.80 -13.02
CA ILE A 4 -0.96 15.87 -13.27
C ILE A 4 -1.32 14.42 -12.86
N VAL A 5 -2.25 14.26 -11.91
CA VAL A 5 -2.65 12.92 -11.41
C VAL A 5 -3.63 12.21 -12.34
N ASP A 6 -4.45 12.95 -13.10
CA ASP A 6 -5.47 12.35 -13.98
C ASP A 6 -4.90 11.73 -15.27
N THR A 7 -3.64 12.01 -15.61
CA THR A 7 -2.97 11.46 -16.82
C THR A 7 -2.01 10.32 -16.52
N LEU A 8 -1.69 10.07 -15.25
CA LEU A 8 -0.81 8.98 -14.87
C LEU A 8 -1.58 7.66 -14.84
N ASP A 9 -0.94 6.62 -15.39
CA ASP A 9 -1.43 5.25 -15.34
C ASP A 9 -1.48 4.81 -13.87
N LYS A 10 -2.67 4.83 -13.28
CA LYS A 10 -2.93 4.57 -11.85
C LYS A 10 -2.32 3.26 -11.39
N ARG A 11 -2.37 2.23 -12.25
CA ARG A 11 -1.76 0.92 -11.99
C ARG A 11 -0.25 1.05 -11.82
N LYS A 12 0.42 1.76 -12.73
CA LYS A 12 1.88 1.99 -12.65
C LYS A 12 2.25 2.78 -11.40
N VAL A 13 1.46 3.78 -11.03
CA VAL A 13 1.68 4.57 -9.80
C VAL A 13 1.59 3.67 -8.56
N MET A 14 0.56 2.82 -8.47
CA MET A 14 0.40 1.91 -7.34
C MET A 14 1.52 0.87 -7.26
N ILE A 15 1.91 0.26 -8.39
CA ILE A 15 3.01 -0.72 -8.44
C ILE A 15 4.34 -0.05 -8.03
N LEU A 16 4.66 1.12 -8.59
CA LEU A 16 5.89 1.84 -8.25
C LEU A 16 5.91 2.25 -6.78
N ALA A 17 4.78 2.70 -6.24
CA ALA A 17 4.67 3.06 -4.83
C ALA A 17 4.92 1.85 -3.92
N ASP A 18 4.29 0.70 -4.19
CA ASP A 18 4.50 -0.51 -3.40
C ASP A 18 5.93 -1.05 -3.54
N LEU A 19 6.51 -1.03 -4.74
CA LEU A 19 7.91 -1.44 -4.92
C LEU A 19 8.88 -0.54 -4.16
N LEU A 20 8.73 0.79 -4.26
CA LEU A 20 9.58 1.73 -3.54
C LEU A 20 9.44 1.56 -2.03
N ARG A 21 8.22 1.40 -1.52
CA ARG A 21 7.98 1.15 -0.09
C ARG A 21 8.56 -0.18 0.35
N GLY A 22 8.36 -1.24 -0.43
CA GLY A 22 8.96 -2.56 -0.18
C GLY A 22 10.49 -2.50 -0.13
N ILE A 23 11.14 -1.78 -1.05
CA ILE A 23 12.59 -1.57 -1.05
C ILE A 23 13.04 -0.80 0.20
N LEU A 24 12.35 0.28 0.56
CA LEU A 24 12.66 1.09 1.73
C LEU A 24 12.55 0.30 3.05
N ILE A 25 11.49 -0.48 3.20
CA ILE A 25 11.30 -1.32 4.40
C ILE A 25 12.26 -2.52 4.40
N THR A 26 12.60 -3.09 3.24
CA THR A 26 13.65 -4.12 3.12
C THR A 26 15.01 -3.57 3.55
N LEU A 27 15.32 -2.33 3.15
CA LEU A 27 16.54 -1.65 3.59
C LEU A 27 16.55 -1.51 5.12
N LEU A 28 15.43 -1.10 5.73
CA LEU A 28 15.30 -1.01 7.18
C LEU A 28 15.48 -2.36 7.87
N PHE A 29 14.94 -3.45 7.31
CA PHE A 29 15.18 -4.81 7.76
C PHE A 29 16.67 -5.17 7.75
N ILE A 30 17.36 -4.94 6.63
CA ILE A 30 18.79 -5.24 6.49
C ILE A 30 19.63 -4.46 7.51
N LEU A 31 19.38 -3.14 7.65
CA LEU A 31 20.07 -2.31 8.65
C LEU A 31 19.83 -2.81 10.08
N SER A 32 18.61 -3.31 10.35
CA SER A 32 18.26 -3.85 11.66
C SER A 32 18.98 -5.19 11.93
N CYS A 33 19.09 -6.07 10.93
CA CYS A 33 19.81 -7.34 11.03
C CYS A 33 21.30 -7.15 11.32
N ILE A 34 21.95 -6.19 10.68
CA ILE A 34 23.38 -5.87 10.89
C ILE A 34 23.62 -4.95 12.09
N LYS A 35 22.58 -4.63 12.88
CA LYS A 35 22.63 -3.76 14.07
C LYS A 35 23.17 -2.34 13.80
N LEU A 36 23.03 -1.85 12.56
CA LEU A 36 23.39 -0.47 12.16
C LEU A 36 22.17 0.45 12.11
N VAL A 37 20.97 -0.06 12.38
CA VAL A 37 19.77 0.78 12.46
C VAL A 37 19.88 1.76 13.63
N ASN A 38 19.72 3.05 13.33
CA ASN A 38 19.59 4.10 14.33
C ASN A 38 18.21 4.78 14.20
N LEU A 39 17.87 5.61 15.18
CA LEU A 39 16.59 6.34 15.20
C LEU A 39 16.39 7.17 13.92
N TRP A 40 17.46 7.80 13.41
CA TRP A 40 17.41 8.63 12.22
C TRP A 40 17.09 7.83 10.95
N CYS A 41 17.66 6.64 10.79
CA CYS A 41 17.35 5.72 9.69
C CYS A 41 15.87 5.33 9.72
N LEU A 42 15.34 5.00 10.90
CA LEU A 42 13.93 4.64 11.08
C LEU A 42 13.03 5.83 10.70
N VAL A 43 13.30 7.02 11.24
CA VAL A 43 12.53 8.24 10.93
C VAL A 43 12.59 8.58 9.44
N ALA A 44 13.78 8.59 8.83
CA ALA A 44 13.93 8.92 7.41
C ALA A 44 13.20 7.93 6.50
N ILE A 45 13.34 6.62 6.76
CA ILE A 45 12.71 5.58 5.95
C ILE A 45 11.19 5.60 6.11
N THR A 46 10.69 5.69 7.34
CA THR A 46 9.24 5.75 7.61
C THR A 46 8.60 7.03 7.04
N PHE A 47 9.29 8.16 7.13
CA PHE A 47 8.85 9.41 6.52
C PHE A 47 8.74 9.30 5.00
N LEU A 48 9.74 8.72 4.35
CA LEU A 48 9.74 8.55 2.90
C LEU A 48 8.66 7.55 2.46
N SER A 49 8.53 6.42 3.17
CA SER A 49 7.47 5.43 2.93
C SER A 49 6.07 6.04 3.09
N SER A 50 5.86 6.85 4.13
CA SER A 50 4.59 7.55 4.38
C SER A 50 4.29 8.59 3.30
N SER A 51 5.31 9.31 2.83
CA SER A 51 5.17 10.27 1.72
C SER A 51 4.74 9.57 0.43
N ILE A 52 5.34 8.41 0.12
CA ILE A 52 4.95 7.60 -1.04
C ILE A 52 3.52 7.05 -0.86
N ALA A 53 3.14 6.65 0.35
CA ALA A 53 1.81 6.16 0.66
C ALA A 53 0.70 7.17 0.32
N GLN A 54 0.97 8.48 0.44
CA GLN A 54 0.01 9.52 0.09
C GLN A 54 -0.34 9.54 -1.40
N LEU A 55 0.55 9.07 -2.27
CA LEU A 55 0.28 8.93 -3.72
C LEU A 55 -0.57 7.69 -4.02
N PHE A 56 -0.50 6.67 -3.17
CA PHE A 56 -1.21 5.41 -3.35
C PHE A 56 -2.71 5.55 -3.10
N GLU A 57 -3.11 6.27 -2.05
CA GLU A 57 -4.52 6.39 -1.64
C GLU A 57 -5.44 7.02 -2.72
N PRO A 58 -5.10 8.15 -3.37
CA PRO A 58 -5.91 8.70 -4.46
C PRO A 58 -5.89 7.81 -5.72
N ALA A 59 -4.78 7.13 -6.00
CA ALA A 59 -4.70 6.15 -7.09
C ALA A 59 -5.63 4.95 -6.84
N LYS A 60 -5.69 4.45 -5.59
CA LYS A 60 -6.61 3.39 -5.16
C LYS A 60 -8.07 3.83 -5.29
N GLN A 61 -8.43 4.98 -4.71
CA GLN A 61 -9.82 5.48 -4.73
C GLN A 61 -10.33 5.73 -6.15
N SER A 62 -9.48 6.25 -7.04
CA SER A 62 -9.83 6.48 -8.45
C SER A 62 -9.80 5.21 -9.33
N SER A 63 -9.33 4.08 -8.78
CA SER A 63 -9.31 2.78 -9.46
C SER A 63 -10.52 1.91 -9.14
N VAL A 64 -11.07 2.00 -7.91
CA VAL A 64 -12.29 1.28 -7.51
C VAL A 64 -13.46 1.43 -8.52
N PRO A 65 -13.83 2.64 -9.00
CA PRO A 65 -14.94 2.80 -9.95
C PRO A 65 -14.66 2.31 -11.38
N LEU A 66 -13.44 1.80 -11.67
CA LEU A 66 -13.14 1.12 -12.94
C LEU A 66 -13.61 -0.33 -12.95
N PHE A 67 -13.76 -0.96 -11.78
CA PHE A 67 -14.09 -2.38 -11.65
C PHE A 67 -15.51 -2.64 -11.15
N ILE A 68 -16.23 -1.59 -10.72
CA ILE A 68 -17.51 -1.70 -10.03
C ILE A 68 -18.51 -0.71 -10.66
N HIS A 69 -19.75 -1.15 -10.84
CA HIS A 69 -20.82 -0.29 -11.35
C HIS A 69 -21.16 0.81 -10.34
N SER A 70 -21.61 1.97 -10.81
CA SER A 70 -21.87 3.15 -9.98
C SER A 70 -22.83 2.88 -8.81
N GLU A 71 -23.78 1.98 -9.01
CA GLU A 71 -24.81 1.59 -8.03
C GLU A 71 -24.24 0.76 -6.87
N GLU A 72 -23.15 0.03 -7.10
CA GLU A 72 -22.49 -0.83 -6.10
C GLU A 72 -21.36 -0.10 -5.34
N LEU A 73 -20.99 1.12 -5.74
CA LEU A 73 -19.89 1.87 -5.13
C LEU A 73 -20.11 2.13 -3.64
N LEU A 74 -21.35 2.35 -3.21
CA LEU A 74 -21.65 2.53 -1.79
C LEU A 74 -21.35 1.24 -1.00
N ASN A 75 -21.84 0.10 -1.49
CA ASN A 75 -21.59 -1.20 -0.87
C ASN A 75 -20.09 -1.56 -0.85
N ALA A 76 -19.38 -1.31 -1.96
CA ALA A 76 -17.96 -1.56 -2.08
C ALA A 76 -17.15 -0.70 -1.10
N ASN A 77 -17.49 0.59 -0.97
CA ASN A 77 -16.85 1.48 -0.01
C ASN A 77 -17.16 1.08 1.43
N SER A 78 -18.40 0.72 1.75
CA SER A 78 -18.78 0.21 3.07
C SER A 78 -17.97 -1.03 3.44
N LEU A 79 -17.86 -2.00 2.53
CA LEU A 79 -17.07 -3.22 2.75
C LEU A 79 -15.58 -2.88 2.96
N LEU A 80 -15.00 -2.03 2.12
CA LEU A 80 -13.61 -1.61 2.25
C LEU A 80 -13.36 -0.88 3.57
N SER A 81 -14.27 -0.01 3.99
CA SER A 81 -14.21 0.66 5.29
C SER A 81 -14.29 -0.35 6.44
N SER A 82 -15.21 -1.32 6.39
CA SER A 82 -15.29 -2.39 7.39
C SER A 82 -13.98 -3.18 7.50
N TRP A 83 -13.38 -3.57 6.38
CA TRP A 83 -12.08 -4.23 6.36
C TRP A 83 -10.97 -3.37 6.98
N GLN A 84 -10.91 -2.08 6.64
CA GLN A 84 -9.91 -1.17 7.22
C GLN A 84 -10.09 -1.02 8.72
N GLN A 85 -11.32 -0.87 9.21
CA GLN A 85 -11.59 -0.75 10.64
C GLN A 85 -11.23 -2.04 11.37
N GLY A 86 -11.57 -3.21 10.80
CA GLY A 86 -11.16 -4.51 11.31
C GLY A 86 -9.63 -4.63 11.40
N ALA A 87 -8.92 -4.24 10.34
CA ALA A 87 -7.46 -4.24 10.31
C ALA A 87 -6.86 -3.28 11.34
N ARG A 88 -7.42 -2.08 11.54
CA ARG A 88 -6.97 -1.12 12.56
C ARG A 88 -7.08 -1.67 13.99
N LEU A 89 -8.07 -2.52 14.25
CA LEU A 89 -8.26 -3.17 15.55
C LEU A 89 -7.35 -4.38 15.72
N ALA A 90 -7.20 -5.19 14.67
CA ALA A 90 -6.41 -6.42 14.73
C ALA A 90 -4.89 -6.15 14.67
N ALA A 91 -4.45 -5.14 13.92
CA ALA A 91 -3.04 -4.88 13.68
C ALA A 91 -2.21 -4.61 14.96
N PRO A 92 -2.67 -3.78 15.94
CA PRO A 92 -1.93 -3.58 17.18
C PRO A 92 -1.81 -4.86 18.03
N VAL A 93 -2.86 -5.69 18.05
CA VAL A 93 -2.88 -6.94 18.81
C VAL A 93 -1.89 -7.94 18.21
N ILE A 94 -1.96 -8.16 16.90
CA ILE A 94 -1.06 -9.06 16.18
C ILE A 94 0.38 -8.52 16.24
N GLY A 95 0.57 -7.22 16.00
CA GLY A 95 1.87 -6.57 16.02
C GLY A 95 2.54 -6.65 17.40
N GLY A 96 1.79 -6.41 18.48
CA GLY A 96 2.30 -6.54 19.85
C GLY A 96 2.71 -7.98 20.18
N LEU A 97 1.91 -8.96 19.78
CA LEU A 97 2.21 -10.38 20.02
C LEU A 97 3.44 -10.85 19.25
N LEU A 98 3.56 -10.44 17.97
CA LEU A 98 4.75 -10.71 17.16
C LEU A 98 6.00 -10.03 17.73
N MET A 99 5.89 -8.81 18.25
CA MET A 99 7.02 -8.07 18.84
C MET A 99 7.58 -8.73 20.10
N VAL A 100 6.75 -9.42 20.89
CA VAL A 100 7.20 -10.14 22.09
C VAL A 100 7.81 -11.50 21.74
N THR A 101 7.32 -12.14 20.69
CA THR A 101 7.73 -13.51 20.33
C THR A 101 8.94 -13.54 19.39
N TRP A 102 9.08 -12.56 18.50
CA TRP A 102 10.13 -12.52 17.49
C TRP A 102 11.07 -11.33 17.68
N PRO A 103 12.33 -11.44 17.22
CA PRO A 103 13.21 -10.30 17.10
C PRO A 103 12.55 -9.16 16.29
N PRO A 104 12.69 -7.89 16.71
CA PRO A 104 11.96 -6.76 16.09
C PRO A 104 12.18 -6.61 14.58
N TYR A 105 13.33 -7.03 14.07
CA TYR A 105 13.63 -6.94 12.65
C TYR A 105 12.73 -7.84 11.79
N TYR A 106 12.22 -8.96 12.29
CA TYR A 106 11.29 -9.80 11.52
C TYR A 106 9.98 -9.09 11.20
N LEU A 107 9.55 -8.12 12.01
CA LEU A 107 8.37 -7.31 11.72
C LEU A 107 8.55 -6.51 10.42
N PHE A 108 9.74 -5.92 10.23
CA PHE A 108 10.06 -5.21 8.99
C PHE A 108 10.13 -6.15 7.79
N LEU A 109 10.60 -7.39 7.97
CA LEU A 109 10.61 -8.38 6.90
C LEU A 109 9.19 -8.75 6.45
N VAL A 110 8.30 -9.04 7.42
CA VAL A 110 6.90 -9.33 7.13
C VAL A 110 6.25 -8.15 6.41
N ASP A 111 6.45 -6.93 6.91
CA ASP A 111 5.91 -5.70 6.29
C ASP A 111 6.43 -5.51 4.85
N ALA A 112 7.73 -5.66 4.61
CA ALA A 112 8.31 -5.58 3.27
C ALA A 112 7.69 -6.60 2.30
N ILE A 113 7.49 -7.85 2.74
CA ILE A 113 6.86 -8.89 1.93
C ILE A 113 5.43 -8.51 1.54
N THR A 114 4.66 -7.88 2.43
CA THR A 114 3.28 -7.46 2.09
C THR A 114 3.25 -6.45 0.94
N PHE A 115 4.21 -5.52 0.88
CA PHE A 115 4.32 -4.58 -0.24
C PHE A 115 4.63 -5.28 -1.57
N PHE A 116 5.55 -6.25 -1.56
CA PHE A 116 5.86 -7.01 -2.79
C PHE A 116 4.68 -7.88 -3.23
N ILE A 117 3.96 -8.51 -2.30
CA ILE A 117 2.74 -9.25 -2.60
C ILE A 117 1.70 -8.32 -3.21
N SER A 118 1.47 -7.13 -2.63
CA SER A 118 0.55 -6.13 -3.17
C SER A 118 0.92 -5.72 -4.60
N ALA A 119 2.20 -5.39 -4.83
CA ALA A 119 2.70 -5.04 -6.17
C ALA A 119 2.48 -6.17 -7.19
N LEU A 120 2.71 -7.43 -6.80
CA LEU A 120 2.45 -8.60 -7.65
C LEU A 120 0.96 -8.77 -7.95
N MET A 121 0.08 -8.62 -6.95
CA MET A 121 -1.36 -8.72 -7.16
C MET A 121 -1.87 -7.64 -8.13
N ILE A 122 -1.41 -6.39 -7.96
CA ILE A 122 -1.75 -5.27 -8.87
C ILE A 122 -1.15 -5.48 -10.26
N TYR A 123 0.01 -6.13 -10.35
CA TYR A 123 0.59 -6.53 -11.62
C TYR A 123 -0.26 -7.59 -12.35
N TYR A 124 -0.87 -8.55 -11.65
CA TYR A 124 -1.79 -9.49 -12.31
C TYR A 124 -3.16 -8.90 -12.60
N MET A 125 -3.55 -7.83 -11.90
CA MET A 125 -4.81 -7.15 -12.10
C MET A 125 -4.83 -6.43 -13.46
N ASN A 126 -5.72 -6.86 -14.35
CA ASN A 126 -5.84 -6.29 -15.68
C ASN A 126 -6.71 -5.02 -15.61
N PHE A 127 -6.07 -3.85 -15.69
CA PHE A 127 -6.76 -2.58 -15.84
C PHE A 127 -7.16 -2.42 -17.30
N ASP A 128 -8.28 -3.04 -17.69
CA ASP A 128 -8.80 -2.84 -19.03
C ASP A 128 -9.41 -1.44 -19.13
N SER A 129 -8.61 -0.48 -19.64
CA SER A 129 -9.00 0.93 -19.75
C SER A 129 -9.88 1.21 -20.98
N LYS A 130 -10.37 0.17 -21.67
CA LYS A 130 -11.25 0.30 -22.84
C LYS A 130 -12.68 -0.14 -22.53
N ASN A 131 -13.49 0.66 -21.84
CA ASN A 131 -14.96 0.62 -22.06
C ASN A 131 -15.81 1.73 -21.39
N LYS A 132 -15.45 3.01 -21.48
CA LYS A 132 -16.39 4.11 -21.12
C LYS A 132 -16.34 5.33 -22.07
N LYS A 133 -16.17 5.10 -23.38
CA LYS A 133 -16.32 6.16 -24.40
C LYS A 133 -17.51 5.96 -25.36
N SER A 134 -18.40 4.99 -25.10
CA SER A 134 -19.54 4.68 -25.99
C SER A 134 -20.93 5.05 -25.43
N GLU A 135 -21.03 5.75 -24.30
CA GLU A 135 -22.30 6.31 -23.82
C GLU A 135 -22.13 7.78 -23.45
N LYS A 136 -22.08 8.62 -24.48
CA LYS A 136 -22.66 9.96 -24.45
C LYS A 136 -23.26 10.26 -25.81
#